data_AF-A0A2W4Q249-F1
#
_entry.id   AF-A0A2W4Q249-F1
#
_cell.length_a   1.000
_cell.length_b   1.000
_cell.length_c   1.000
_cell.angle_alpha   90.00
_cell.angle_beta   90.00
_cell.angle_gamma   90.00
#
_symmetry.space_group_name_H-M   'P 1'
#
loop_
_entity.id
_entity.type
_entity.pdbx_description
1 polymer ?
#
loop_
_entity_poly.entity_id
_entity_poly.type
_entity_poly.pdbx_seq_one_letter_code
_entity_poly.pdbx_strand_id
1 'polypeptide(L)'
;MSGMVKILLFAASLAACVPAAAAGAQAACGGCHALSRPDFDRLGITERLERKAPPLWYAGNKYRREWLVQWLQAPTRLLAAGYFPNAAIRSTAEGDEPDPDRLPKHPALSRAEAESVADELMAKKPHDALIAAARYEPGSVNRRMGAMDFGKFKGCQACHQDEPGKGGLSGPELYTAWQRLTPEYIVSFIADPKAWDPNTIMPRMEMNDAAISKLADYLKLIGGGQ
;
A
#
# COMPACT_ATOMS: atom_id res chain seq x y z
N MET A 1 60.41 -46.32 12.63
CA MET A 1 58.96 -46.53 12.86
C MET A 1 58.61 -45.67 14.07
N SER A 2 57.83 -44.60 14.06
CA SER A 2 56.66 -44.21 13.27
C SER A 2 56.56 -42.67 13.27
N GLY A 3 56.27 -42.07 12.11
CA GLY A 3 55.98 -40.65 11.98
C GLY A 3 54.48 -40.38 12.19
N MET A 4 54.14 -39.42 13.05
CA MET A 4 52.77 -38.94 13.22
C MET A 4 52.54 -37.72 12.33
N VAL A 5 51.82 -37.94 11.23
CA VAL A 5 51.30 -36.89 10.35
C VAL A 5 50.06 -36.29 11.02
N LYS A 6 50.12 -35.01 11.41
CA LYS A 6 48.94 -34.25 11.85
C LYS A 6 48.18 -33.78 10.60
N ILE A 7 47.07 -34.44 10.31
CA ILE A 7 46.10 -34.01 9.29
C ILE A 7 45.27 -32.88 9.89
N LEU A 8 45.50 -31.65 9.42
CA LEU A 8 44.65 -30.50 9.69
C LEU A 8 43.45 -30.55 8.74
N LEU A 9 42.28 -30.93 9.26
CA LEU A 9 41.00 -30.83 8.57
C LEU A 9 40.56 -29.35 8.57
N PHE A 10 40.76 -28.67 7.45
CA PHE A 10 40.09 -27.40 7.18
C PHE A 10 38.62 -27.69 6.84
N ALA A 11 37.71 -27.42 7.79
CA ALA A 11 36.29 -27.36 7.50
C ALA A 11 36.01 -26.08 6.71
N ALA A 12 35.90 -26.20 5.39
CA ALA A 12 35.40 -25.14 4.54
C ALA A 12 33.89 -25.00 4.79
N SER A 13 33.50 -24.03 5.63
CA SER A 13 32.11 -23.60 5.73
C SER A 13 31.69 -22.95 4.40
N LEU A 14 31.05 -23.75 3.55
CA LEU A 14 30.26 -23.26 2.42
C LEU A 14 29.05 -22.51 3.02
N ALA A 15 29.20 -21.21 3.22
CA ALA A 15 28.08 -20.32 3.40
C ALA A 15 27.31 -20.29 2.08
N ALA A 16 26.29 -21.15 1.95
CA ALA A 16 25.35 -21.10 0.85
C ALA A 16 24.70 -19.71 0.85
N CYS A 17 24.97 -18.92 -0.19
CA CYS A 17 24.23 -17.71 -0.46
C CYS A 17 22.82 -18.14 -0.84
N VAL A 18 21.92 -18.20 0.14
CA VAL A 18 20.51 -18.45 -0.11
C VAL A 18 20.01 -17.26 -0.96
N PRO A 19 19.56 -17.47 -2.20
CA PRO A 19 19.04 -16.38 -3.01
C PRO A 19 17.89 -15.72 -2.26
N ALA A 20 17.77 -14.39 -2.32
CA ALA A 20 16.71 -13.64 -1.64
C ALA A 20 15.30 -14.14 -2.02
N ALA A 21 15.15 -14.78 -3.19
CA ALA A 21 13.97 -15.54 -3.59
C ALA A 21 13.51 -16.66 -2.62
N ALA A 22 14.41 -17.18 -1.77
CA ALA A 22 14.07 -18.15 -0.73
C ALA A 22 13.79 -17.51 0.64
N ALA A 23 14.04 -16.21 0.79
CA ALA A 23 13.61 -15.44 1.94
C ALA A 23 12.18 -14.93 1.68
N GLY A 24 11.17 -15.70 2.12
CA GLY A 24 9.75 -15.33 1.95
C GLY A 24 9.44 -13.92 2.47
N ALA A 25 8.25 -13.40 2.14
CA ALA A 25 7.88 -11.99 2.33
C ALA A 25 8.14 -11.47 3.76
N GLN A 26 8.04 -12.32 4.79
CA GLN A 26 8.35 -11.97 6.17
C GLN A 26 9.80 -11.51 6.36
N ALA A 27 10.76 -12.26 5.85
CA ALA A 27 12.17 -11.95 6.01
C ALA A 27 12.57 -10.73 5.16
N ALA A 28 12.00 -10.60 3.95
CA ALA A 28 12.34 -9.51 3.03
C ALA A 28 11.64 -8.18 3.35
N CYS A 29 10.40 -8.21 3.85
CA CYS A 29 9.54 -7.01 3.94
C CYS A 29 9.08 -6.67 5.37
N GLY A 30 9.18 -7.61 6.31
CA GLY A 30 8.63 -7.48 7.67
C GLY A 30 9.25 -6.38 8.54
N GLY A 31 10.43 -5.87 8.16
CA GLY A 31 11.08 -4.75 8.87
C GLY A 31 10.36 -3.40 8.71
N CYS A 32 9.51 -3.27 7.68
CA CYS A 32 8.73 -2.06 7.40
C CYS A 32 7.23 -2.33 7.29
N HIS A 33 6.83 -3.49 6.76
CA HIS A 33 5.44 -3.84 6.51
C HIS A 33 4.89 -4.82 7.55
N ALA A 34 3.72 -4.51 8.10
CA ALA A 34 2.96 -5.48 8.89
C ALA A 34 2.38 -6.57 7.97
N LEU A 35 2.92 -7.80 8.07
CA LEU A 35 2.49 -8.97 7.28
C LEU A 35 1.51 -9.90 8.02
N SER A 36 1.32 -9.63 9.31
CA SER A 36 0.25 -10.17 10.17
C SER A 36 -0.54 -9.01 10.76
N ARG A 37 -1.79 -9.28 11.17
CA ARG A 37 -2.64 -8.27 11.82
C ARG A 37 -1.95 -7.77 13.09
N PRO A 38 -1.71 -6.45 13.23
CA PRO A 38 -1.23 -5.89 14.48
C PRO A 38 -2.24 -6.11 15.62
N ASP A 39 -1.71 -6.20 16.84
CA ASP A 39 -2.51 -6.18 18.07
C ASP A 39 -2.96 -4.73 18.35
N PHE A 40 -4.01 -4.32 17.65
CA PHE A 40 -4.54 -2.96 17.70
C PHE A 40 -5.06 -2.57 19.09
N ASP A 41 -5.60 -3.52 19.86
CA ASP A 41 -6.15 -3.24 21.19
C ASP A 41 -5.04 -2.88 22.18
N ARG A 42 -3.90 -3.61 22.11
CA ARG A 42 -2.74 -3.33 22.95
C ARG A 42 -1.96 -2.11 22.46
N LEU A 43 -1.74 -1.99 21.16
CA LEU A 43 -0.88 -0.94 20.59
C LEU A 43 -1.61 0.41 20.45
N GLY A 44 -2.94 0.40 20.30
CA GLY A 44 -3.73 1.61 20.08
C GLY A 44 -3.15 2.47 18.96
N ILE A 45 -3.12 3.79 19.19
CA ILE A 45 -2.60 4.77 18.22
C ILE A 45 -1.10 4.63 17.95
N THR A 46 -0.33 4.05 18.87
CA THR A 46 1.12 3.86 18.73
C THR A 46 1.45 3.03 17.49
N GLU A 47 0.64 2.02 17.17
CA GLU A 47 0.81 1.22 15.96
C GLU A 47 0.85 2.10 14.71
N ARG A 48 0.02 3.15 14.61
CA ARG A 48 0.01 4.08 13.48
C ARG A 48 1.20 5.02 13.48
N LEU A 49 1.57 5.54 14.65
CA LEU A 49 2.68 6.48 14.81
C LEU A 49 4.03 5.85 14.43
N GLU A 50 4.15 4.53 14.58
CA GLU A 50 5.39 3.78 14.29
C GLU A 50 5.42 3.12 12.90
N ARG A 51 4.35 3.22 12.11
CA ARG A 51 4.31 2.63 10.76
C ARG A 51 5.35 3.28 9.85
N LYS A 52 6.21 2.44 9.26
CA LYS A 52 7.17 2.81 8.22
C LYS A 52 6.61 2.65 6.81
N ALA A 53 5.66 1.73 6.64
CA ALA A 53 5.09 1.37 5.35
C ALA A 53 3.64 0.84 5.53
N PRO A 54 2.82 0.76 4.46
CA PRO A 54 1.44 0.29 4.58
C PRO A 54 1.38 -1.18 5.04
N PRO A 55 0.35 -1.55 5.84
CA PRO A 55 0.11 -2.94 6.19
C PRO A 55 -0.19 -3.78 4.94
N LEU A 56 0.36 -4.99 4.93
CA LEU A 56 0.23 -5.98 3.86
C LEU A 56 -0.49 -7.25 4.32
N TRP A 57 -0.90 -7.35 5.58
CA TRP A 57 -1.63 -8.50 6.15
C TRP A 57 -3.03 -8.74 5.55
N TYR A 58 -3.51 -7.85 4.69
CA TYR A 58 -4.72 -7.99 3.87
C TYR A 58 -4.48 -7.60 2.39
N ALA A 59 -3.25 -7.70 1.90
CA ALA A 59 -2.88 -7.30 0.54
C ALA A 59 -3.73 -8.00 -0.54
N GLY A 60 -4.03 -9.29 -0.36
CA GLY A 60 -4.83 -10.08 -1.27
C GLY A 60 -6.32 -9.70 -1.35
N ASN A 61 -6.82 -8.91 -0.40
CA ASN A 61 -8.17 -8.36 -0.47
C ASN A 61 -8.23 -7.07 -1.31
N LYS A 62 -7.12 -6.36 -1.51
CA LYS A 62 -7.13 -4.99 -2.07
C LYS A 62 -6.44 -4.84 -3.42
N TYR A 63 -5.33 -5.54 -3.65
CA TYR A 63 -4.52 -5.32 -4.84
C TYR A 63 -4.91 -6.23 -6.00
N ARG A 64 -4.62 -5.76 -7.22
CA ARG A 64 -4.55 -6.60 -8.42
C ARG A 64 -3.17 -7.24 -8.49
N ARG A 65 -3.11 -8.56 -8.70
CA ARG A 65 -1.85 -9.30 -8.71
C ARG A 65 -0.90 -8.79 -9.79
N GLU A 66 -1.41 -8.53 -10.98
CA GLU A 66 -0.64 -8.08 -12.15
C GLU A 66 0.04 -6.75 -11.85
N TRP A 67 -0.70 -5.82 -11.24
CA TRP A 67 -0.16 -4.55 -10.79
C TRP A 67 0.92 -4.74 -9.72
N LEU A 68 0.68 -5.62 -8.74
CA LEU A 68 1.64 -5.86 -7.66
C LEU A 68 2.97 -6.40 -8.19
N VAL A 69 2.93 -7.35 -9.13
CA VAL A 69 4.13 -7.88 -9.81
C VAL A 69 4.88 -6.78 -10.58
N GLN A 70 4.16 -5.92 -11.30
CA GLN A 70 4.79 -4.82 -12.06
C GLN A 70 5.39 -3.77 -11.12
N TRP A 71 4.66 -3.36 -10.10
CA TRP A 71 5.10 -2.34 -9.14
C TRP A 71 6.28 -2.82 -8.31
N LEU A 72 6.34 -4.09 -7.91
CA LEU A 72 7.49 -4.64 -7.18
C LEU A 72 8.79 -4.64 -8.01
N GLN A 73 8.71 -4.70 -9.34
CA GLN A 73 9.87 -4.60 -10.23
C GLN A 73 10.34 -3.14 -10.45
N ALA A 74 9.41 -2.18 -10.39
CA ALA A 74 9.69 -0.76 -10.60
C ALA A 74 8.88 0.11 -9.64
N PRO A 75 9.20 0.10 -8.33
CA PRO A 75 8.35 0.72 -7.33
C PRO A 75 8.37 2.25 -7.45
N THR A 76 7.16 2.82 -7.47
CA THR A 76 6.94 4.26 -7.44
C THR A 76 6.33 4.69 -6.11
N ARG A 77 6.54 5.94 -5.71
CA ARG A 77 6.01 6.49 -4.46
C ARG A 77 4.50 6.78 -4.59
N LEU A 78 3.69 6.05 -3.83
CA LEU A 78 2.23 6.24 -3.81
C LEU A 78 1.75 7.26 -2.75
N LEU A 79 2.50 7.40 -1.66
CA LEU A 79 2.26 8.40 -0.61
C LEU A 79 3.40 9.42 -0.65
N ALA A 80 3.13 10.59 -1.22
CA ALA A 80 4.14 11.62 -1.46
C ALA A 80 4.83 12.06 -0.15
N ALA A 81 4.07 12.25 0.93
CA ALA A 81 4.59 12.59 2.25
C ALA A 81 4.92 11.35 3.14
N GLY A 82 4.90 10.13 2.59
CA GLY A 82 5.12 8.91 3.36
C GLY A 82 3.91 8.49 4.22
N TYR A 83 4.06 7.41 5.00
CA TYR A 83 2.95 6.82 5.77
C TYR A 83 2.65 7.58 7.07
N PHE A 84 3.66 8.25 7.63
CA PHE A 84 3.55 9.16 8.75
C PHE A 84 4.12 10.53 8.33
N PRO A 85 3.29 11.41 7.73
CA PRO A 85 3.74 12.68 7.17
C PRO A 85 4.57 13.53 8.12
N ASN A 86 4.19 13.61 9.39
CA ASN A 86 4.90 14.44 10.37
C ASN A 86 6.39 14.09 10.52
N ALA A 87 6.80 12.84 10.22
CA ALA A 87 8.21 12.46 10.24
C ALA A 87 8.96 12.79 8.93
N ALA A 88 8.25 13.11 7.85
CA ALA A 88 8.79 13.30 6.52
C ALA A 88 8.39 14.63 5.87
N ILE A 89 7.99 15.62 6.67
CA ILE A 89 7.77 17.01 6.25
C ILE A 89 8.92 17.88 6.77
N ARG A 90 9.31 18.88 5.97
CA ARG A 90 10.18 19.99 6.35
C ARG A 90 9.49 21.33 6.06
N SER A 91 9.79 22.33 6.86
CA SER A 91 9.30 23.69 6.64
C SER A 91 10.28 24.49 5.77
N THR A 92 9.78 25.14 4.73
CA THR A 92 10.50 26.08 3.87
C THR A 92 9.90 27.49 3.99
N ALA A 93 10.43 28.45 3.23
CA ALA A 93 9.87 29.80 3.18
C ALA A 93 8.50 29.85 2.50
N GLU A 94 8.23 28.91 1.58
CA GLU A 94 7.01 28.81 0.78
C GLU A 94 5.93 27.94 1.44
N GLY A 95 6.29 27.18 2.48
CA GLY A 95 5.38 26.34 3.26
C GLY A 95 6.00 25.02 3.68
N ASP A 96 5.15 24.11 4.15
CA ASP A 96 5.58 22.75 4.50
C ASP A 96 5.56 21.84 3.27
N GLU A 97 6.65 21.10 3.05
CA GLU A 97 6.79 20.17 1.92
C GLU A 97 7.37 18.82 2.36
N PRO A 98 7.14 17.73 1.59
CA PRO A 98 7.81 16.46 1.80
C PRO A 98 9.34 16.58 1.73
N ASP A 99 10.02 16.00 2.72
CA ASP A 99 11.47 15.90 2.77
C ASP A 99 11.92 14.56 2.16
N PRO A 100 12.44 14.54 0.91
CA PRO A 100 12.80 13.31 0.22
C PRO A 100 13.88 12.50 0.94
N ASP A 101 14.72 13.15 1.75
CA ASP A 101 15.81 12.48 2.48
C ASP A 101 15.30 11.66 3.67
N ARG A 102 14.08 11.96 4.16
CA ARG A 102 13.42 11.22 5.26
C ARG A 102 12.51 10.12 4.76
N LEU A 103 12.35 9.99 3.45
CA LEU A 103 11.45 9.02 2.85
C LEU A 103 12.21 7.76 2.43
N PRO A 104 11.90 6.58 3.01
CA PRO A 104 12.57 5.36 2.61
C PRO A 104 12.34 5.06 1.12
N LYS A 105 13.37 4.53 0.46
CA LYS A 105 13.29 3.98 -0.89
C LYS A 105 12.80 2.54 -0.80
N HIS A 106 11.88 2.16 -1.67
CA HIS A 106 11.42 0.78 -1.76
C HIS A 106 12.41 -0.03 -2.61
N PRO A 107 12.80 -1.25 -2.20
CA PRO A 107 13.64 -2.12 -3.01
C PRO A 107 12.90 -2.57 -4.28
N ALA A 108 13.61 -2.65 -5.41
CA ALA A 108 13.10 -3.29 -6.61
C ALA A 108 13.44 -4.79 -6.58
N LEU A 109 12.52 -5.63 -7.02
CA LEU A 109 12.69 -7.07 -7.11
C LEU A 109 12.93 -7.50 -8.56
N SER A 110 13.63 -8.63 -8.75
CA SER A 110 13.57 -9.31 -10.05
C SER A 110 12.16 -9.81 -10.33
N ARG A 111 11.85 -10.11 -11.60
CA ARG A 111 10.53 -10.64 -11.98
C ARG A 111 10.12 -11.88 -11.17
N ALA A 112 11.03 -12.85 -11.02
CA ALA A 112 10.74 -14.10 -10.31
C ALA A 112 10.47 -13.85 -8.82
N GLU A 113 11.24 -12.98 -8.18
CA GLU A 113 11.00 -12.57 -6.79
C GLU A 113 9.70 -11.80 -6.63
N ALA A 114 9.39 -10.89 -7.56
CA ALA A 114 8.15 -10.13 -7.57
C ALA A 114 6.91 -11.04 -7.71
N GLU A 115 6.96 -12.04 -8.58
CA GLU A 115 5.91 -13.04 -8.74
C GLU A 115 5.71 -13.86 -7.45
N SER A 116 6.80 -14.36 -6.86
CA SER A 116 6.74 -15.14 -5.60
C SER A 116 6.19 -14.31 -4.43
N VAL A 117 6.69 -13.09 -4.23
CA VAL A 117 6.22 -12.20 -3.16
C VAL A 117 4.77 -11.80 -3.41
N ALA A 118 4.38 -11.50 -4.66
CA ALA A 118 3.01 -11.20 -4.99
C ALA A 118 2.08 -12.37 -4.63
N ASP A 119 2.44 -13.62 -4.92
CA ASP A 119 1.63 -14.78 -4.57
C ASP A 119 1.42 -14.92 -3.05
N GLU A 120 2.47 -14.75 -2.26
CA GLU A 120 2.36 -14.76 -0.79
C GLU A 120 1.45 -13.63 -0.27
N LEU A 121 1.57 -12.44 -0.83
CA LEU A 121 0.75 -11.29 -0.46
C LEU A 121 -0.71 -11.46 -0.91
N MET A 122 -0.93 -12.03 -2.09
CA MET A 122 -2.27 -12.30 -2.61
C MET A 122 -3.01 -13.38 -1.81
N ALA A 123 -2.30 -14.27 -1.11
CA ALA A 123 -2.90 -15.22 -0.18
C ALA A 123 -3.42 -14.57 1.13
N LYS A 124 -3.01 -13.32 1.43
CA LYS A 124 -3.41 -12.61 2.66
C LYS A 124 -4.79 -11.99 2.49
N LYS A 125 -5.81 -12.76 2.88
CA LYS A 125 -7.22 -12.42 2.66
C LYS A 125 -8.13 -12.44 3.92
N PRO A 126 -7.71 -11.87 5.06
CA PRO A 126 -8.51 -11.90 6.30
C PRO A 126 -9.85 -11.15 6.19
N HIS A 127 -10.06 -10.33 5.16
CA HIS A 127 -11.25 -9.51 4.95
C HIS A 127 -12.14 -9.96 3.78
N ASP A 128 -12.14 -11.25 3.44
CA ASP A 128 -13.00 -11.76 2.37
C ASP A 128 -14.49 -11.46 2.59
N ALA A 129 -14.94 -11.42 3.84
CA ALA A 129 -16.32 -11.04 4.17
C ALA A 129 -16.64 -9.58 3.80
N LEU A 130 -15.69 -8.64 3.94
CA LEU A 130 -15.90 -7.24 3.54
C LEU A 130 -15.99 -7.12 2.01
N ILE A 131 -15.17 -7.90 1.29
CA ILE A 131 -15.21 -7.96 -0.17
C ILE A 131 -16.51 -8.58 -0.66
N ALA A 132 -16.94 -9.71 -0.07
CA ALA A 132 -18.19 -10.37 -0.45
C ALA A 132 -19.43 -9.53 -0.16
N ALA A 133 -19.38 -8.65 0.85
CA ALA A 133 -20.46 -7.73 1.18
C ALA A 133 -20.50 -6.47 0.29
N ALA A 134 -19.41 -6.18 -0.42
CA ALA A 134 -19.31 -5.00 -1.27
C ALA A 134 -20.31 -5.09 -2.44
N ARG A 135 -21.07 -4.01 -2.66
CA ARG A 135 -22.03 -3.90 -3.76
C ARG A 135 -21.58 -2.80 -4.70
N TYR A 136 -21.19 -3.17 -5.91
CA TYR A 136 -20.76 -2.20 -6.91
C TYR A 136 -20.98 -2.75 -8.30
N GLU A 137 -21.70 -1.97 -9.11
CA GLU A 137 -21.82 -2.18 -10.54
C GLU A 137 -21.18 -0.99 -11.25
N PRO A 138 -20.17 -1.20 -12.13
CA PRO A 138 -19.49 -0.11 -12.78
C PRO A 138 -20.41 0.75 -13.63
N GLY A 139 -20.51 2.03 -13.27
CA GLY A 139 -21.26 3.02 -14.00
C GLY A 139 -20.39 3.95 -14.84
N SER A 140 -20.95 5.13 -15.09
CA SER A 140 -20.30 6.24 -15.76
C SER A 140 -20.58 7.54 -15.00
N VAL A 141 -19.62 8.45 -15.03
CA VAL A 141 -19.75 9.78 -14.43
C VAL A 141 -19.20 10.81 -15.41
N ASN A 142 -19.83 11.99 -15.45
CA ASN A 142 -19.26 13.12 -16.18
C ASN A 142 -17.97 13.57 -15.49
N ARG A 143 -16.86 13.69 -16.24
CA ARG A 143 -15.53 14.05 -15.70
C ARG A 143 -15.55 15.29 -14.80
N ARG A 144 -16.19 16.37 -15.25
CA ARG A 144 -16.26 17.63 -14.50
C ARG A 144 -17.07 17.47 -13.23
N MET A 145 -18.20 16.77 -13.30
CA MET A 145 -19.04 16.50 -12.13
C MET A 145 -18.32 15.58 -11.13
N GLY A 146 -17.64 14.54 -11.59
CA GLY A 146 -16.85 13.65 -10.74
C GLY A 146 -15.72 14.39 -10.03
N ALA A 147 -15.00 15.27 -10.72
CA ALA A 147 -13.97 16.11 -10.11
C ALA A 147 -14.54 17.08 -9.07
N MET A 148 -15.69 17.71 -9.33
CA MET A 148 -16.35 18.57 -8.34
C MET A 148 -16.87 17.78 -7.14
N ASP A 149 -17.44 16.60 -7.37
CA ASP A 149 -17.92 15.72 -6.30
C ASP A 149 -16.77 15.26 -5.40
N PHE A 150 -15.69 14.78 -5.99
CA PHE A 150 -14.47 14.37 -5.30
C PHE A 150 -13.82 15.52 -4.51
N GLY A 151 -13.56 16.64 -5.19
CA GLY A 151 -12.79 17.73 -4.60
C GLY A 151 -13.61 18.67 -3.73
N LYS A 152 -14.70 19.23 -4.27
CA LYS A 152 -15.45 20.32 -3.64
C LYS A 152 -16.56 19.85 -2.71
N PHE A 153 -17.33 18.84 -3.11
CA PHE A 153 -18.50 18.42 -2.34
C PHE A 153 -18.14 17.45 -1.21
N LYS A 154 -17.14 16.59 -1.44
CA LYS A 154 -16.72 15.56 -0.47
C LYS A 154 -15.38 15.84 0.19
N GLY A 155 -14.63 16.84 -0.30
CA GLY A 155 -13.37 17.26 0.31
C GLY A 155 -12.22 16.25 0.19
N CYS A 156 -12.35 15.21 -0.65
CA CYS A 156 -11.34 14.17 -0.80
C CYS A 156 -9.98 14.77 -1.22
N GLN A 157 -10.02 15.84 -2.01
CA GLN A 157 -8.85 16.56 -2.49
C GLN A 157 -8.06 17.28 -1.38
N ALA A 158 -8.62 17.43 -0.17
CA ALA A 158 -7.87 17.96 0.97
C ALA A 158 -6.73 17.03 1.41
N CYS A 159 -6.85 15.73 1.15
CA CYS A 159 -5.83 14.73 1.51
C CYS A 159 -5.27 13.97 0.31
N HIS A 160 -6.07 13.79 -0.75
CA HIS A 160 -5.72 12.96 -1.90
C HIS A 160 -5.50 13.79 -3.17
N GLN A 161 -4.70 13.25 -4.08
CA GLN A 161 -4.58 13.76 -5.44
C GLN A 161 -5.47 12.97 -6.42
N ASP A 162 -6.28 13.68 -7.22
CA ASP A 162 -7.07 13.13 -8.34
C ASP A 162 -6.39 13.29 -9.71
N GLU A 163 -5.27 14.02 -9.75
CA GLU A 163 -4.35 14.17 -10.88
C GLU A 163 -2.95 14.55 -10.33
N PRO A 164 -1.86 14.31 -11.07
CA PRO A 164 -0.52 14.63 -10.60
C PRO A 164 -0.38 16.10 -10.17
N GLY A 165 0.04 16.32 -8.92
CA GLY A 165 0.33 17.67 -8.40
C GLY A 165 -0.87 18.47 -7.91
N LYS A 166 -2.10 17.93 -7.99
CA LYS A 166 -3.31 18.62 -7.53
C LYS A 166 -3.96 17.87 -6.38
N GLY A 167 -4.14 18.57 -5.26
CA GLY A 167 -4.72 18.05 -4.03
C GLY A 167 -3.69 17.75 -2.95
N GLY A 168 -4.15 17.16 -1.85
CA GLY A 168 -3.35 16.91 -0.65
C GLY A 168 -2.31 15.80 -0.84
N LEU A 169 -1.28 15.85 0.01
CA LEU A 169 -0.18 14.87 0.01
C LEU A 169 -0.22 13.92 1.22
N SER A 170 -1.20 14.10 2.13
CA SER A 170 -1.35 13.33 3.37
C SER A 170 -2.02 11.97 3.17
N GLY A 171 -2.78 11.80 2.08
CA GLY A 171 -3.31 10.54 1.59
C GLY A 171 -2.53 10.01 0.38
N PRO A 172 -2.73 8.73 0.01
CA PRO A 172 -2.21 8.21 -1.26
C PRO A 172 -2.80 8.97 -2.44
N GLU A 173 -2.03 9.12 -3.52
CA GLU A 173 -2.62 9.57 -4.78
C GLU A 173 -3.70 8.59 -5.25
N LEU A 174 -4.75 9.08 -5.90
CA LEU A 174 -5.87 8.27 -6.35
C LEU A 174 -6.03 8.22 -7.88
N TYR A 175 -5.22 8.98 -8.63
CA TYR A 175 -5.26 8.98 -10.09
C TYR A 175 -4.76 7.67 -10.72
N THR A 176 -4.01 6.83 -9.98
CA THR A 176 -3.70 5.44 -10.39
C THR A 176 -4.49 4.37 -9.63
N ALA A 177 -5.42 4.77 -8.75
CA ALA A 177 -6.08 3.83 -7.83
C ALA A 177 -6.79 2.67 -8.52
N TRP A 178 -7.41 2.92 -9.68
CA TRP A 178 -8.15 1.89 -10.40
C TRP A 178 -7.26 0.76 -10.95
N GLN A 179 -6.01 1.11 -11.31
CA GLN A 179 -5.03 0.17 -11.86
C GLN A 179 -4.51 -0.77 -10.78
N ARG A 180 -4.44 -0.29 -9.54
CA ARG A 180 -3.84 -1.03 -8.42
C ARG A 180 -4.85 -1.73 -7.52
N LEU A 181 -6.03 -1.14 -7.31
CA LEU A 181 -7.04 -1.62 -6.37
C LEU A 181 -8.19 -2.34 -7.09
N THR A 182 -8.79 -3.30 -6.42
CA THR A 182 -10.05 -3.93 -6.85
C THR A 182 -11.24 -2.99 -6.60
N PRO A 183 -12.31 -3.04 -7.44
CA PRO A 183 -13.48 -2.20 -7.24
C PRO A 183 -14.18 -2.43 -5.89
N GLU A 184 -14.26 -3.69 -5.46
CA GLU A 184 -14.90 -4.10 -4.21
C GLU A 184 -14.15 -3.53 -3.00
N TYR A 185 -12.82 -3.49 -3.06
CA TYR A 185 -12.01 -2.84 -2.04
C TYR A 185 -12.25 -1.34 -2.02
N ILE A 186 -12.30 -0.69 -3.20
CA ILE A 186 -12.53 0.76 -3.29
C ILE A 186 -13.84 1.15 -2.60
N VAL A 187 -14.96 0.50 -2.96
CA VAL A 187 -16.27 0.89 -2.41
C VAL A 187 -16.38 0.53 -0.93
N SER A 188 -15.87 -0.63 -0.51
CA SER A 188 -15.95 -1.05 0.89
C SER A 188 -15.03 -0.21 1.79
N PHE A 189 -13.86 0.20 1.31
CA PHE A 189 -12.97 1.09 2.05
C PHE A 189 -13.54 2.49 2.19
N ILE A 190 -14.18 3.04 1.15
CA ILE A 190 -14.86 4.33 1.23
C ILE A 190 -16.04 4.27 2.21
N ALA A 191 -16.79 3.16 2.22
CA ALA A 191 -17.94 2.97 3.09
C ALA A 191 -17.55 2.94 4.58
N ASP A 192 -16.50 2.19 4.93
CA ASP A 192 -16.01 2.11 6.30
C ASP A 192 -14.50 1.86 6.35
N PRO A 193 -13.68 2.93 6.34
CA PRO A 193 -12.22 2.79 6.42
C PRO A 193 -11.74 2.04 7.67
N LYS A 194 -12.44 2.20 8.81
CA LYS A 194 -12.04 1.60 10.09
C LYS A 194 -12.32 0.10 10.17
N ALA A 195 -13.25 -0.41 9.36
CA ALA A 195 -13.46 -1.85 9.21
C ALA A 195 -12.23 -2.55 8.61
N TRP A 196 -11.47 -1.85 7.76
CA TRP A 196 -10.22 -2.33 7.15
C TRP A 196 -8.99 -2.11 8.03
N ASP A 197 -8.89 -0.92 8.62
CA ASP A 197 -7.75 -0.52 9.42
C ASP A 197 -8.23 0.36 10.59
N PRO A 198 -8.26 -0.18 11.83
CA PRO A 198 -8.73 0.54 13.00
C PRO A 198 -8.01 1.88 13.25
N ASN A 199 -6.75 1.99 12.80
CA ASN A 199 -5.92 3.19 12.94
C ASN A 199 -5.75 3.97 11.63
N THR A 200 -6.63 3.77 10.66
CA THR A 200 -6.70 4.66 9.49
C THR A 200 -7.04 6.09 9.92
N ILE A 201 -6.48 7.06 9.20
CA ILE A 201 -6.82 8.48 9.36
C ILE A 201 -7.85 8.95 8.34
N MET A 202 -8.18 8.11 7.34
CA MET A 202 -9.25 8.43 6.41
C MET A 202 -10.56 8.45 7.19
N PRO A 203 -11.29 9.58 7.22
CA PRO A 203 -12.53 9.66 7.96
C PRO A 203 -13.59 8.76 7.31
N ARG A 204 -14.48 8.22 8.14
CA ARG A 204 -15.74 7.66 7.65
C ARG A 204 -16.63 8.83 7.25
N MET A 205 -16.97 8.87 5.97
CA MET A 205 -17.89 9.87 5.43
C MET A 205 -19.28 9.26 5.38
N GLU A 206 -20.27 9.91 6.00
CA GLU A 206 -21.65 9.44 5.96
C GLU A 206 -22.24 9.61 4.54
N MET A 207 -22.18 8.54 3.75
CA MET A 207 -22.59 8.50 2.34
C MET A 207 -23.41 7.24 2.06
N ASN A 208 -24.37 7.33 1.15
CA ASN A 208 -25.10 6.17 0.66
C ASN A 208 -24.33 5.45 -0.46
N ASP A 209 -24.74 4.22 -0.78
CA ASP A 209 -24.11 3.35 -1.78
C ASP A 209 -23.99 4.01 -3.17
N ALA A 210 -24.99 4.82 -3.55
CA ALA A 210 -24.98 5.52 -4.83
C ALA A 210 -23.89 6.60 -4.90
N ALA A 211 -23.67 7.34 -3.81
CA ALA A 211 -22.60 8.32 -3.72
C ALA A 211 -21.20 7.65 -3.71
N ILE A 212 -21.07 6.52 -3.04
CA ILE A 212 -19.84 5.71 -3.02
C ILE A 212 -19.54 5.15 -4.41
N SER A 213 -20.55 4.62 -5.10
CA SER A 213 -20.42 4.09 -6.45
C SER A 213 -19.99 5.17 -7.44
N LYS A 214 -20.53 6.40 -7.33
CA LYS A 214 -20.11 7.54 -8.16
C LYS A 214 -18.64 7.94 -7.94
N LEU A 215 -18.15 7.87 -6.70
CA LEU A 215 -16.73 8.07 -6.41
C LEU A 215 -15.88 6.97 -7.08
N ALA A 216 -16.28 5.71 -6.97
CA ALA A 216 -15.58 4.60 -7.62
C ALA A 216 -15.59 4.74 -9.14
N ASP A 217 -16.71 5.15 -9.75
CA ASP A 217 -16.79 5.45 -11.19
C ASP A 217 -15.87 6.60 -11.60
N TYR A 218 -15.70 7.60 -10.73
CA TYR A 218 -14.75 8.67 -10.98
C TYR A 218 -13.30 8.17 -10.93
N LEU A 219 -12.95 7.35 -9.93
CA LEU A 219 -11.63 6.71 -9.84
C LEU A 219 -11.35 5.81 -11.05
N LYS A 220 -12.35 5.07 -11.51
CA LYS A 220 -12.30 4.30 -12.77
C LYS A 220 -12.02 5.20 -13.98
N LEU A 221 -12.73 6.32 -14.09
CA LEU A 221 -12.59 7.27 -15.19
C LEU A 221 -11.19 7.92 -15.24
N ILE A 222 -10.61 8.27 -14.11
CA ILE A 222 -9.27 8.89 -14.06
C ILE A 222 -8.14 7.87 -14.13
N GLY A 223 -8.36 6.64 -13.66
CA GLY A 223 -7.37 5.57 -13.69
C GLY A 223 -7.26 4.81 -15.01
N GLY A 224 -8.25 4.94 -15.90
CA GLY A 224 -8.28 4.27 -17.22
C GLY A 224 -7.37 4.88 -18.30
N GLY A 225 -6.58 5.89 -17.97
CA GLY A 225 -5.85 6.71 -18.94
C GLY A 225 -6.67 7.93 -19.38
N GLN A 226 -5.99 9.06 -19.55
CA GLN A 226 -6.53 10.25 -20.21
C GLN A 226 -6.61 10.00 -21.72
#